data_AF-A0A2V5QXC2-F1
#
_entry.id   AF-A0A2V5QXC2-F1
#
_cell.length_a   1.000
_cell.length_b   1.000
_cell.length_c   1.000
_cell.angle_alpha   90.00
_cell.angle_beta   90.00
_cell.angle_gamma   90.00
#
_symmetry.space_group_name_H-M   'P 1'
#
loop_
_entity.id
_entity.type
_entity.pdbx_description
1 polymer ?
#
loop_
_entity_poly.entity_id
_entity_poly.type
_entity_poly.pdbx_seq_one_letter_code
_entity_poly.pdbx_strand_id
1 'polypeptide(L)' 'MEGGVEIAYFGLLPEFIGHGLGGALLTSAIEEAWSRRGGIAPARVWVHACNRDHPQALANYQARGMVVYKVEQTEP' A
#
# COMPACT_ATOMS: atom_id res chain seq x y z
N MET A 1 4.01 19.28 -0.84
CA MET A 1 2.74 18.52 -0.87
C MET A 1 2.53 17.96 0.52
N GLU A 2 1.88 18.74 1.37
CA GLU A 2 1.79 18.49 2.82
C GLU A 2 0.64 17.55 3.15
N GLY A 3 0.89 16.56 4.01
CA GLY A 3 -0.15 15.75 4.68
C GLY A 3 -0.56 14.45 3.97
N GLY A 4 0.31 13.44 3.91
CA GLY A 4 -0.07 12.09 3.47
C GLY A 4 0.57 11.01 4.34
N VAL A 5 -0.08 9.85 4.43
CA VAL A 5 0.45 8.68 5.14
C VAL A 5 1.01 7.70 4.13
N GLU A 6 2.25 7.29 4.35
CA GLU A 6 2.93 6.27 3.55
C GLU A 6 2.84 4.91 4.25
N ILE A 7 2.41 3.90 3.52
CA ILE A 7 2.64 2.50 3.90
C ILE A 7 4.06 2.16 3.45
N ALA A 8 5.05 2.42 4.32
CA ALA A 8 6.46 2.25 3.96
C ALA A 8 6.84 0.78 3.71
N TYR A 9 6.22 -0.14 4.44
CA TYR A 9 6.44 -1.57 4.30
C TYR A 9 5.12 -2.33 4.40
N PHE A 10 4.90 -3.22 3.44
CA PHE A 10 3.76 -4.12 3.42
C PHE A 10 4.17 -5.45 2.81
N GLY A 11 3.83 -6.55 3.48
CA GLY A 11 4.15 -7.87 3.00
C GLY A 11 3.69 -8.96 3.97
N LEU A 12 3.76 -10.19 3.52
CA LEU A 12 3.52 -11.38 4.31
C LEU A 12 4.81 -12.19 4.36
N LEU A 13 4.99 -12.96 5.44
CA LEU A 13 6.01 -14.00 5.43
C LEU A 13 5.66 -15.06 4.37
N PRO A 14 6.66 -15.73 3.76
CA PRO A 14 6.44 -16.65 2.66
C PRO A 14 5.38 -17.73 2.94
N GLU A 15 5.29 -18.21 4.18
CA GLU A 15 4.37 -19.29 4.58
C GLU A 15 2.89 -18.86 4.54
N PHE A 16 2.61 -17.55 4.47
CA PHE A 16 1.24 -17.01 4.46
C PHE A 16 0.80 -16.49 3.07
N ILE A 17 1.68 -16.58 2.06
CA ILE A 17 1.36 -16.18 0.69
C ILE A 17 0.44 -17.22 0.04
N GLY A 18 -0.54 -16.77 -0.77
CA GLY A 18 -1.49 -17.65 -1.48
C GLY A 18 -2.75 -18.00 -0.69
N HIS A 19 -2.86 -17.57 0.57
CA HIS A 19 -4.02 -17.83 1.44
C HIS A 19 -5.08 -16.73 1.44
N GLY A 20 -4.98 -15.74 0.55
CA GLY A 20 -5.90 -14.59 0.52
C GLY A 20 -5.71 -13.59 1.68
N LEU A 21 -4.69 -13.75 2.52
CA LEU A 21 -4.43 -12.90 3.69
C LEU A 21 -3.90 -11.51 3.33
N GLY A 22 -3.18 -11.40 2.20
CA GLY A 22 -2.70 -10.10 1.69
C GLY A 22 -3.86 -9.17 1.38
N GLY A 23 -5.00 -9.80 1.02
CA GLY A 23 -6.40 -9.42 1.27
C GLY A 23 -6.58 -8.62 2.56
N ALA A 24 -7.12 -9.24 3.59
CA ALA A 24 -7.48 -8.55 4.82
C ALA A 24 -6.40 -7.57 5.36
N LEU A 25 -5.11 -7.93 5.29
CA LEU A 25 -4.03 -7.12 5.85
C LEU A 25 -3.93 -5.71 5.22
N LEU A 26 -3.96 -5.61 3.88
CA LEU A 26 -3.81 -4.31 3.23
C LEU A 26 -5.05 -3.41 3.43
N THR A 27 -6.25 -3.98 3.51
CA THR A 27 -7.46 -3.20 3.85
C THR A 27 -7.31 -2.59 5.23
N SER A 28 -6.95 -3.40 6.21
CA SER A 28 -6.75 -2.92 7.58
C SER A 28 -5.67 -1.84 7.66
N ALA A 29 -4.56 -2.01 6.92
CA ALA A 29 -3.51 -0.99 6.85
C ALA A 29 -4.00 0.33 6.23
N ILE A 30 -4.81 0.28 5.17
CA ILE A 30 -5.40 1.47 4.53
C ILE A 30 -6.40 2.16 5.46
N GLU A 31 -7.29 1.41 6.11
CA GLU A 31 -8.27 1.94 7.07
C GLU A 31 -7.58 2.65 8.23
N GLU A 32 -6.53 2.02 8.77
CA GLU A 32 -5.72 2.59 9.85
C GLU A 32 -4.96 3.85 9.38
N ALA A 33 -4.42 3.85 8.17
CA ALA A 33 -3.73 5.01 7.60
C ALA A 33 -4.68 6.20 7.35
N TRP A 34 -5.96 5.94 7.04
CA TRP A 34 -7.00 6.97 6.96
C TRP A 34 -7.57 7.39 8.31
N SER A 35 -7.26 6.65 9.38
CA SER A 35 -7.69 7.02 10.71
C SER A 35 -7.11 8.39 11.08
N ARG A 36 -7.91 9.24 11.72
CA ARG A 36 -7.54 10.61 12.11
C ARG A 36 -6.62 10.59 13.34
N ARG A 37 -5.51 9.85 13.30
CA ARG A 37 -4.55 9.83 14.41
C ARG A 37 -4.07 11.26 14.68
N GLY A 38 -4.20 11.69 15.93
CA GLY A 38 -3.82 13.06 16.34
C GLY A 38 -4.78 14.17 15.87
N GLY A 39 -5.99 13.82 15.41
CA GLY A 39 -7.02 14.79 15.02
C GLY A 39 -6.87 15.35 13.60
N ILE A 40 -5.88 14.91 12.85
CA ILE A 40 -5.60 15.37 11.48
C ILE A 40 -6.03 14.27 10.50
N ALA A 41 -6.83 14.63 9.49
CA ALA A 41 -7.16 13.72 8.40
C ALA A 41 -6.04 13.76 7.35
N PRO A 42 -5.49 12.61 6.91
CA PRO A 42 -4.53 12.60 5.82
C PRO A 42 -5.19 13.08 4.52
N ALA A 43 -4.42 13.70 3.62
CA ALA A 43 -4.89 14.03 2.28
C ALA A 43 -4.75 12.86 1.30
N ARG A 44 -3.84 11.90 1.59
CA ARG A 44 -3.64 10.68 0.81
C ARG A 44 -3.03 9.57 1.63
N VAL A 45 -3.33 8.33 1.24
CA VAL A 45 -2.63 7.11 1.66
C VAL A 45 -1.98 6.51 0.42
N TRP A 46 -0.70 6.16 0.51
CA TRP A 46 0.07 5.72 -0.65
C TRP A 46 1.17 4.72 -0.27
N VAL A 47 1.65 3.97 -1.27
CA VAL A 47 2.71 2.96 -1.14
C VAL A 47 3.68 3.11 -2.32
N HIS A 48 4.95 2.82 -2.09
CA HIS A 48 5.90 2.59 -3.19
C HIS A 48 5.81 1.13 -3.63
N ALA A 49 5.49 0.91 -4.90
CA ALA A 49 5.54 -0.42 -5.54
C ALA A 49 6.70 -0.47 -6.54
N CYS A 50 7.48 -1.54 -6.53
CA CYS A 50 8.61 -1.74 -7.43
C CYS A 50 8.47 -3.04 -8.24
N ASN A 51 9.27 -3.16 -9.30
CA ASN A 51 9.30 -4.35 -10.15
C ASN A 51 9.84 -5.61 -9.46
N ARG A 52 10.39 -5.50 -8.25
CA ARG A 52 10.84 -6.63 -7.42
C ARG A 52 9.76 -7.13 -6.46
N ASP A 53 8.61 -6.45 -6.38
CA ASP A 53 7.51 -6.90 -5.55
C ASP A 53 6.90 -8.20 -6.08
N HIS A 54 6.13 -8.84 -5.23
CA HIS A 54 5.36 -10.02 -5.62
C HIS A 54 4.47 -9.69 -6.85
N PRO A 55 4.36 -10.56 -7.88
CA PRO A 55 3.60 -10.27 -9.10
C PRO A 55 2.14 -9.87 -8.87
N GLN A 56 1.56 -10.30 -7.74
CA GLN A 56 0.19 -9.96 -7.35
C GLN A 56 0.06 -8.65 -6.56
N ALA A 57 1.16 -7.98 -6.20
CA ALA A 57 1.14 -6.78 -5.36
C ALA A 57 0.34 -5.65 -6.01
N LEU A 58 0.64 -5.32 -7.28
CA LEU A 58 -0.07 -4.26 -8.00
C LEU A 58 -1.58 -4.52 -8.12
N ALA A 59 -1.95 -5.76 -8.48
CA ALA A 59 -3.36 -6.16 -8.54
C ALA A 59 -4.05 -6.05 -7.17
N ASN A 60 -3.34 -6.43 -6.09
CA ASN A 60 -3.83 -6.32 -4.72
C ASN A 60 -4.03 -4.86 -4.26
N TYR A 61 -3.14 -3.95 -4.67
CA TYR A 61 -3.30 -2.51 -4.41
C TYR A 61 -4.51 -1.94 -5.17
N GLN A 62 -4.61 -2.24 -6.48
CA GLN A 62 -5.69 -1.76 -7.35
C GLN A 62 -7.07 -2.26 -6.91
N ALA A 63 -7.17 -3.53 -6.48
CA ALA A 63 -8.41 -4.11 -5.97
C ALA A 63 -8.99 -3.38 -4.73
N ARG A 64 -8.23 -2.47 -4.11
CA ARG A 64 -8.64 -1.67 -2.94
C ARG A 64 -8.75 -0.18 -3.23
N GLY A 65 -8.81 0.17 -4.51
CA GLY A 65 -8.96 1.56 -4.93
C GLY A 65 -7.67 2.37 -4.89
N MET A 66 -6.50 1.75 -4.71
CA MET A 66 -5.25 2.46 -4.96
C MET A 66 -5.06 2.66 -6.47
N VAL A 67 -4.62 3.84 -6.87
CA VAL A 67 -4.36 4.20 -8.27
C VAL A 67 -2.90 4.62 -8.44
N VAL A 68 -2.33 4.35 -9.61
CA VAL A 68 -0.99 4.81 -9.95
C VAL A 68 -1.01 6.33 -10.05
N TYR A 69 -0.32 7.01 -9.13
CA TYR A 69 -0.26 8.48 -9.08
C TYR A 69 1.07 9.03 -9.58
N LYS A 70 2.15 8.24 -9.50
CA LYS A 70 3.50 8.57 -9.95
C LYS A 70 4.21 7.29 -10.37
N VAL A 71 4.98 7.38 -11.45
CA VAL A 71 5.92 6.34 -11.87
C VAL A 71 7.31 6.97 -11.86
N GLU A 72 8.23 6.36 -11.14
CA GLU A 72 9.64 6.77 -11.11
C GLU A 72 10.45 5.72 -11.87
N GLN A 73 11.31 6.18 -12.78
CA GLN A 73 12.30 5.33 -13.43
C GLN A 73 13.62 5.56 -12.70
N THR A 74 14.13 4.52 -12.06
CA THR A 74 15.49 4.52 -11.56
C THR A 74 16.41 4.15 -12.72
N GLU A 75 17.41 4.99 -13.00
CA GLU A 75 18.46 4.66 -13.98
C GLU A 75 19.16 3.35 -13.56
N PRO A 76 19.56 2.50 -14.53
CA PRO A 76 20.11 1.18 -14.27
C PRO A 76 21.44 1.16 -13.50
#